data_AF-A0A351FGF4-F1
#
_entry.id   AF-A0A351FGF4-F1
#
_cell.length_a   1.000
_cell.length_b   1.000
_cell.length_c   1.000
_cell.angle_alpha   90.00
_cell.angle_beta   90.00
_cell.angle_gamma   90.00
#
_symmetry.space_group_name_H-M   'P 1'
#
loop_
_entity.id
_entity.type
_entity.pdbx_description
1 polymer ?
#
loop_
_entity_poly.entity_id
_entity_poly.type
_entity_poly.pdbx_seq_one_letter_code
_entity_poly.pdbx_strand_id
1 'polypeptide(L)'
;MSVEPYGVLFTNGDNDTFPLWYLQEVEEVRQDVTVIVGQYLFTTWYPRQLQELTLPGRQRPYDAALAPNLYEDRAAPTTSLTTIDPDVLEQVSSIQLPEDVTVSFPKLAVTYPSGMVLDRSEQIALRIINDSALERPIYFSSAGGMMSRLGLERWGVRHGLTTKLELRNLETDPHEGMIRGSPEYGSVWLDLEKSLKLYDEIYEYRGLRDRAIWADRSTTMMPYQYYVMALQLSDAAQLDGRSPDLVQRLRDDALAFQEVAVGGQRVASAVDIS
;
A
#
# COMPACT_ATOMS: atom_id res chain seq x y z
N MET A 1 -3.62 -9.27 -2.97
CA MET A 1 -4.72 -9.47 -1.99
C MET A 1 -4.55 -8.68 -0.70
N SER A 2 -3.46 -7.95 -0.44
CA SER A 2 -3.12 -7.33 0.86
C SER A 2 -4.11 -6.31 1.44
N VAL A 3 -4.99 -5.79 0.58
CA VAL A 3 -5.99 -4.77 0.90
C VAL A 3 -7.29 -5.45 1.36
N GLU A 4 -7.80 -5.01 2.50
CA GLU A 4 -9.08 -5.47 3.08
C GLU A 4 -10.29 -5.20 2.15
N PRO A 5 -11.42 -5.91 2.35
CA PRO A 5 -12.63 -5.71 1.55
C PRO A 5 -13.07 -4.25 1.49
N TYR A 6 -13.45 -3.80 0.29
CA TYR A 6 -13.87 -2.42 -0.02
C TYR A 6 -12.83 -1.33 0.27
N GLY A 7 -11.57 -1.72 0.50
CA GLY A 7 -10.49 -0.80 0.81
C GLY A 7 -10.16 0.15 -0.34
N VAL A 8 -9.46 1.22 0.01
CA VAL A 8 -8.92 2.21 -0.93
C VAL A 8 -7.41 2.03 -0.99
N LEU A 9 -6.85 1.87 -2.18
CA LEU A 9 -5.41 1.74 -2.39
C LEU A 9 -4.89 2.93 -3.21
N PHE A 10 -4.14 3.83 -2.57
CA PHE A 10 -3.39 4.85 -3.28
C PHE A 10 -2.09 4.27 -3.85
N THR A 11 -1.91 4.39 -5.16
CA THR A 11 -0.71 3.93 -5.89
C THR A 11 0.19 5.11 -6.26
N ASN A 12 1.48 4.82 -6.51
CA ASN A 12 2.48 5.84 -6.80
C ASN A 12 2.75 6.06 -8.29
N GLY A 13 1.96 5.46 -9.18
CA GLY A 13 2.07 5.68 -10.62
C GLY A 13 1.43 4.58 -11.46
N ASP A 14 1.60 4.68 -12.77
CA ASP A 14 1.07 3.77 -13.78
C ASP A 14 1.66 2.35 -13.68
N ASN A 15 2.95 2.22 -13.37
CA ASN A 15 3.64 0.93 -13.19
C ASN A 15 3.02 0.07 -12.08
N ASP A 16 2.48 0.70 -11.03
CA ASP A 16 1.74 0.00 -9.98
C ASP A 16 0.29 -0.27 -10.41
N THR A 17 -0.31 0.63 -11.20
CA THR A 17 -1.76 0.71 -11.37
C THR A 17 -2.27 -0.12 -12.55
N PHE A 18 -1.64 -0.04 -13.72
CA PHE A 18 -2.17 -0.73 -14.90
C PHE A 18 -2.30 -2.24 -14.71
N PRO A 19 -1.35 -2.95 -14.07
CA PRO A 19 -1.54 -4.35 -13.73
C PRO A 19 -2.72 -4.58 -12.79
N LEU A 20 -2.96 -3.68 -11.82
CA LEU A 20 -4.09 -3.77 -10.90
C LEU A 20 -5.43 -3.54 -11.61
N TRP A 21 -5.53 -2.53 -12.48
CA TRP A 21 -6.74 -2.29 -13.27
C TRP A 21 -7.01 -3.41 -14.27
N TYR A 22 -5.97 -4.00 -14.87
CA TYR A 22 -6.15 -5.19 -15.69
C TYR A 22 -6.76 -6.33 -14.87
N LEU A 23 -6.21 -6.61 -13.69
CA LEU A 23 -6.77 -7.63 -12.80
C LEU A 23 -8.22 -7.34 -12.41
N GLN A 24 -8.58 -6.09 -12.16
CA GLN A 24 -9.93 -5.71 -11.77
C GLN A 24 -10.92 -5.74 -12.94
N GLU A 25 -10.60 -5.09 -14.06
CA GLU A 25 -11.57 -4.85 -15.14
C GLU A 25 -11.60 -5.96 -16.18
N VAL A 26 -10.55 -6.78 -16.30
CA VAL A 26 -10.47 -7.88 -17.27
C VAL A 26 -10.55 -9.24 -16.58
N GLU A 27 -9.76 -9.45 -15.52
CA GLU A 27 -9.74 -10.74 -14.79
C GLU A 27 -10.78 -10.80 -13.67
N GLU A 28 -11.53 -9.72 -13.45
CA GLU A 28 -12.60 -9.61 -12.43
C GLU A 28 -12.13 -9.88 -10.98
N VAL A 29 -10.84 -9.66 -10.71
CA VAL A 29 -10.23 -9.90 -9.40
C VAL A 29 -10.35 -8.67 -8.51
N ARG A 30 -10.96 -8.81 -7.33
CA ARG A 30 -10.99 -7.80 -6.26
C ARG A 30 -11.49 -6.43 -6.75
N GLN A 31 -12.56 -6.45 -7.54
CA GLN A 31 -13.24 -5.25 -8.03
C GLN A 31 -13.88 -4.41 -6.91
N ASP A 32 -13.98 -4.95 -5.69
CA ASP A 32 -14.43 -4.25 -4.49
C ASP A 32 -13.45 -3.15 -4.05
N VAL A 33 -12.15 -3.31 -4.31
CA VAL A 33 -11.11 -2.38 -3.93
C VAL A 33 -11.08 -1.18 -4.87
N THR A 34 -11.01 0.03 -4.32
CA THR A 34 -10.83 1.24 -5.14
C THR A 34 -9.34 1.56 -5.29
N VAL A 35 -8.79 1.38 -6.49
CA VAL A 35 -7.39 1.71 -6.80
C VAL A 35 -7.31 3.15 -7.32
N ILE A 36 -6.58 3.99 -6.58
CA ILE A 36 -6.44 5.42 -6.84
C ILE A 36 -5.03 5.76 -7.29
N VAL A 37 -4.90 6.27 -8.51
CA VAL A 37 -3.65 6.86 -9.02
C VAL A 37 -3.57 8.31 -8.56
N GLY A 38 -2.62 8.62 -7.69
CA GLY A 38 -2.48 9.98 -7.15
C GLY A 38 -2.35 11.05 -8.25
N GLN A 39 -1.62 10.74 -9.33
CA GLN A 39 -1.43 11.65 -10.45
C GLN A 39 -2.72 11.97 -11.22
N TYR A 40 -3.73 11.09 -11.20
CA TYR A 40 -4.98 11.35 -11.92
C TYR A 40 -5.96 12.19 -11.10
N LEU A 41 -5.73 12.37 -9.80
CA LEU A 41 -6.51 13.30 -8.97
C LEU A 41 -6.34 14.77 -9.43
N PHE A 42 -5.28 15.08 -10.20
CA PHE A 42 -5.16 16.39 -10.84
C PHE A 42 -6.20 16.64 -11.93
N THR A 43 -6.82 15.60 -12.47
CA THR A 43 -7.86 15.75 -13.50
C THR A 43 -9.23 16.05 -12.87
N THR A 44 -10.15 16.58 -13.66
CA THR A 44 -11.53 16.82 -13.23
C THR A 44 -12.40 15.56 -13.31
N TRP A 45 -12.17 14.72 -14.32
CA TRP A 45 -12.99 13.53 -14.58
C TRP A 45 -12.71 12.38 -13.60
N TYR A 46 -11.46 12.18 -13.17
CA TYR A 46 -11.10 10.97 -12.42
C TYR A 46 -11.69 10.94 -11.00
N PRO A 47 -11.61 12.01 -10.18
CA PRO A 47 -12.30 12.02 -8.89
C PRO A 47 -13.82 11.83 -9.01
N ARG A 48 -14.44 12.41 -10.06
CA ARG A 48 -15.87 12.22 -10.37
C ARG A 48 -16.19 10.76 -10.71
N GLN A 49 -15.37 10.14 -11.55
CA GLN A 49 -15.52 8.73 -11.89
C GLN A 49 -15.39 7.84 -10.64
N LEU A 50 -14.40 8.08 -9.78
CA LEU A 50 -14.24 7.33 -8.53
C LEU A 50 -15.48 7.46 -7.64
N GLN A 51 -16.04 8.67 -7.53
CA GLN A 51 -17.28 8.92 -6.79
C GLN A 51 -18.45 8.13 -7.38
N GLU A 52 -18.67 8.21 -8.70
CA GLU A 52 -19.76 7.51 -9.39
C GLU A 52 -19.67 5.98 -9.25
N LEU A 53 -18.47 5.40 -9.41
CA LEU A 53 -18.26 3.95 -9.31
C LEU A 53 -18.48 3.41 -7.90
N THR A 54 -18.34 4.26 -6.88
CA THR A 54 -18.46 3.87 -5.47
C THR A 54 -19.78 4.29 -4.85
N LEU A 55 -20.71 4.88 -5.62
CA LEU A 55 -22.06 5.16 -5.15
C LEU A 55 -22.72 3.90 -4.56
N PRO A 56 -23.57 4.05 -3.53
CA PRO A 56 -24.38 2.94 -3.02
C PRO A 56 -25.16 2.28 -4.16
N GLY A 57 -25.07 0.96 -4.26
CA GLY A 57 -25.66 0.17 -5.36
C GLY A 57 -24.81 0.08 -6.64
N ARG A 58 -23.78 0.91 -6.80
CA ARG A 58 -22.77 0.77 -7.88
C ARG A 58 -21.47 0.15 -7.38
N GLN A 59 -21.15 0.32 -6.09
CA GLN A 59 -20.03 -0.36 -5.43
C GLN A 59 -20.11 -1.86 -5.71
N ARG A 60 -19.09 -2.38 -6.39
CA ARG A 60 -18.99 -3.80 -6.71
C ARG A 60 -18.77 -4.62 -5.43
N PRO A 61 -19.39 -5.80 -5.30
CA PRO A 61 -19.35 -6.59 -4.07
C PRO A 61 -17.99 -7.24 -3.86
N TYR A 62 -17.64 -7.45 -2.59
CA TYR A 62 -16.53 -8.30 -2.22
C TYR A 62 -16.91 -9.78 -2.41
N ASP A 63 -16.07 -10.53 -3.14
CA ASP A 63 -16.17 -11.98 -3.26
C ASP A 63 -15.16 -12.66 -2.33
N ALA A 64 -15.67 -13.31 -1.28
CA ALA A 64 -14.85 -14.04 -0.31
C ALA A 64 -14.07 -15.21 -0.94
N ALA A 65 -14.52 -15.76 -2.07
CA ALA A 65 -13.82 -16.84 -2.77
C ALA A 65 -12.45 -16.39 -3.34
N LEU A 66 -12.28 -15.09 -3.60
CA LEU A 66 -11.02 -14.52 -4.09
C LEU A 66 -9.98 -14.29 -2.99
N ALA A 67 -10.35 -14.40 -1.71
CA ALA A 67 -9.44 -14.25 -0.58
C ALA A 67 -9.86 -15.14 0.60
N PRO A 68 -9.91 -16.47 0.40
CA PRO A 68 -10.51 -17.39 1.36
C PRO A 68 -9.76 -17.34 2.69
N ASN A 69 -10.50 -17.18 3.80
CA ASN A 69 -9.98 -17.11 5.16
C ASN A 69 -8.94 -16.00 5.42
N LEU A 70 -8.79 -15.02 4.51
CA LEU A 70 -7.85 -13.91 4.70
C LEU A 70 -8.52 -12.71 5.38
N TYR A 71 -9.79 -12.45 5.06
CA TYR A 71 -10.58 -11.35 5.61
C TYR A 71 -11.92 -11.84 6.13
N GLU A 72 -12.40 -11.17 7.17
CA GLU A 72 -13.79 -11.31 7.61
C GLU A 72 -14.74 -10.65 6.62
N ASP A 73 -15.98 -11.14 6.58
CA ASP A 73 -17.05 -10.50 5.81
C ASP A 73 -17.26 -9.06 6.31
N ARG A 74 -17.14 -8.10 5.39
CA ARG A 74 -17.39 -6.69 5.65
C ARG A 74 -18.68 -6.27 4.96
N ALA A 75 -19.48 -5.45 5.64
CA ALA A 75 -20.63 -4.81 4.99
C ALA A 75 -20.14 -3.89 3.86
N ALA A 76 -20.89 -3.85 2.75
CA ALA A 76 -20.65 -2.88 1.70
C ALA A 76 -20.80 -1.45 2.26
N PRO A 77 -19.93 -0.51 1.86
CA PRO A 77 -20.03 0.88 2.27
C PRO A 77 -21.38 1.50 1.88
N THR A 78 -21.89 2.34 2.76
CA THR A 78 -23.19 3.02 2.62
C THR A 78 -23.06 4.38 1.96
N THR A 79 -21.83 4.88 1.79
CA THR A 79 -21.52 6.12 1.09
C THR A 79 -20.56 5.90 -0.07
N SER A 80 -20.57 6.86 -1.00
CA SER A 80 -19.53 6.97 -2.02
C SER A 80 -18.18 7.29 -1.38
N LEU A 81 -17.10 6.98 -2.10
CA LEU A 81 -15.71 7.27 -1.71
C LEU A 81 -15.51 8.72 -1.25
N THR A 82 -16.24 9.66 -1.85
CA THR A 82 -16.24 11.05 -1.41
C THR A 82 -17.60 11.69 -1.61
N THR A 83 -17.88 12.68 -0.76
CA THR A 83 -19.08 13.50 -0.78
C THR A 83 -18.81 14.91 -1.32
N ILE A 84 -17.64 15.16 -1.90
CA ILE A 84 -17.36 16.45 -2.53
C ILE A 84 -18.33 16.66 -3.68
N ASP A 85 -18.91 17.85 -3.75
CA ASP A 85 -19.72 18.29 -4.87
C ASP A 85 -18.87 18.33 -6.16
N PRO A 86 -19.33 17.75 -7.28
CA PRO A 86 -18.60 17.76 -8.54
C PRO A 86 -18.16 19.17 -9.00
N ASP A 87 -18.96 20.21 -8.79
CA ASP A 87 -18.62 21.58 -9.19
C ASP A 87 -17.52 22.16 -8.29
N VAL A 88 -17.52 21.79 -7.00
CA VAL A 88 -16.41 22.10 -6.09
C VAL A 88 -15.14 21.35 -6.51
N LEU A 89 -15.24 20.08 -6.89
CA LEU A 89 -14.11 19.30 -7.40
C LEU A 89 -13.44 19.98 -8.59
N GLU A 90 -14.17 20.62 -9.49
CA GLU A 90 -13.57 21.32 -10.64
C GLU A 90 -12.79 22.57 -10.24
N GLN A 91 -13.17 23.21 -9.14
CA GLN A 91 -12.55 24.45 -8.67
C GLN A 91 -11.30 24.22 -7.80
N VAL A 92 -11.05 23.00 -7.34
CA VAL A 92 -9.86 22.70 -6.52
C VAL A 92 -8.58 22.96 -7.34
N SER A 93 -7.80 23.95 -6.91
CA SER A 93 -6.46 24.24 -7.40
C SER A 93 -5.45 24.09 -6.27
N SER A 94 -4.16 24.08 -6.60
CA SER A 94 -3.12 24.17 -5.57
C SER A 94 -3.31 25.45 -4.74
N ILE A 95 -3.17 25.33 -3.42
CA ILE A 95 -3.28 26.44 -2.48
C ILE A 95 -1.99 26.53 -1.65
N GLN A 96 -1.53 27.75 -1.40
CA GLN A 96 -0.57 28.01 -0.34
C GLN A 96 -1.34 28.37 0.92
N LEU A 97 -1.10 27.64 2.01
CA LEU A 97 -1.84 27.81 3.25
C LEU A 97 -1.52 29.18 3.88
N PRO A 98 -2.51 30.04 4.13
CA PRO A 98 -2.26 31.36 4.73
C PRO A 98 -1.93 31.25 6.23
N GLU A 99 -2.39 30.21 6.89
CA GLU A 99 -2.21 29.92 8.31
C GLU A 99 -2.04 28.42 8.53
N ASP A 100 -1.73 28.01 9.76
CA ASP A 100 -1.67 26.60 10.12
C ASP A 100 -3.07 25.99 10.01
N VAL A 101 -3.22 24.93 9.21
CA VAL A 101 -4.49 24.22 9.01
C VAL A 101 -4.41 22.84 9.64
N THR A 102 -5.32 22.54 10.56
CA THR A 102 -5.43 21.19 11.14
C THR A 102 -6.57 20.43 10.46
N VAL A 103 -6.24 19.30 9.84
CA VAL A 103 -7.21 18.35 9.29
C VAL A 103 -7.43 17.25 10.31
N SER A 104 -8.67 17.15 10.78
CA SER A 104 -9.11 16.11 11.72
C SER A 104 -9.73 14.93 10.97
N PHE A 105 -9.29 13.74 11.35
CA PHE A 105 -9.87 12.45 11.00
C PHE A 105 -10.49 11.85 12.28
N PRO A 106 -11.28 10.76 12.21
CA PRO A 106 -12.01 10.24 13.36
C PRO A 106 -11.18 9.97 14.64
N LYS A 107 -9.90 9.59 14.50
CA LYS A 107 -9.00 9.25 15.62
C LYS A 107 -7.60 9.86 15.55
N LEU A 108 -7.37 10.78 14.61
CA LEU A 108 -6.10 11.48 14.49
C LEU A 108 -6.30 12.87 13.87
N ALA A 109 -5.36 13.77 14.09
CA ALA A 109 -5.32 15.06 13.42
C ALA A 109 -3.91 15.35 12.91
N VAL A 110 -3.83 16.03 11.77
CA VAL A 110 -2.57 16.46 11.15
C VAL A 110 -2.61 17.96 10.96
N THR A 111 -1.58 18.65 11.43
CA THR A 111 -1.44 20.10 11.25
C THR A 111 -0.46 20.37 10.12
N TYR A 112 -0.93 21.10 9.11
CA TYR A 112 -0.15 21.59 7.98
C TYR A 112 0.24 23.04 8.24
N PRO A 113 1.53 23.39 8.21
CA PRO A 113 1.98 24.73 8.60
C PRO A 113 1.64 25.78 7.54
N SER A 114 1.47 27.02 7.99
CA SER A 114 1.38 28.21 7.13
C SER A 114 2.55 28.25 6.13
N GLY A 115 2.24 28.64 4.89
CA GLY A 115 3.18 28.70 3.79
C GLY A 115 3.41 27.38 3.05
N MET A 116 2.94 26.23 3.58
CA MET A 116 2.93 24.96 2.85
C MET A 116 2.01 25.06 1.64
N VAL A 117 2.42 24.44 0.53
CA VAL A 117 1.56 24.29 -0.65
C VAL A 117 0.91 22.92 -0.59
N LEU A 118 -0.42 22.88 -0.61
CA LEU A 118 -1.18 21.65 -0.85
C LEU A 118 -1.64 21.66 -2.29
N ASP A 119 -1.17 20.68 -3.06
CA ASP A 119 -1.62 20.52 -4.44
C ASP A 119 -3.05 19.97 -4.52
N ARG A 120 -3.62 19.98 -5.73
CA ARG A 120 -4.98 19.45 -5.96
C ARG A 120 -5.11 17.97 -5.57
N SER A 121 -4.09 17.16 -5.87
CA SER A 121 -4.09 15.72 -5.61
C SER A 121 -4.12 15.43 -4.10
N GLU A 122 -3.32 16.16 -3.32
CA GLU A 122 -3.26 16.08 -1.87
C GLU A 122 -4.57 16.52 -1.23
N GLN A 123 -5.15 17.64 -1.66
CA GLN A 123 -6.43 18.13 -1.15
C GLN A 123 -7.56 17.11 -1.38
N ILE A 124 -7.64 16.53 -2.58
CA ILE A 124 -8.66 15.52 -2.90
C ILE A 124 -8.40 14.22 -2.13
N ALA A 125 -7.14 13.78 -2.01
CA ALA A 125 -6.79 12.60 -1.24
C ALA A 125 -7.18 12.75 0.24
N LEU A 126 -6.86 13.88 0.89
CA LEU A 126 -7.24 14.16 2.28
C LEU A 126 -8.75 14.07 2.47
N ARG A 127 -9.52 14.60 1.52
CA ARG A 127 -10.98 14.58 1.60
C ARG A 127 -11.57 13.19 1.37
N ILE A 128 -11.03 12.42 0.41
CA ILE A 128 -11.38 10.99 0.24
C ILE A 128 -11.12 10.22 1.54
N ILE A 129 -9.95 10.40 2.15
CA ILE A 129 -9.59 9.72 3.39
C ILE A 129 -10.57 10.10 4.50
N ASN A 130 -10.87 11.39 4.66
CA ASN A 130 -11.81 11.86 5.69
C ASN A 130 -13.22 11.27 5.50
N ASP A 131 -13.75 11.32 4.28
CA ASP A 131 -15.09 10.82 3.97
C ASP A 131 -15.21 9.29 4.11
N SER A 132 -14.15 8.56 3.78
CA SER A 132 -14.20 7.10 3.62
C SER A 132 -13.64 6.29 4.77
N ALA A 133 -12.70 6.81 5.57
CA ALA A 133 -11.84 5.96 6.41
C ALA A 133 -12.58 5.22 7.56
N LEU A 134 -13.83 5.60 7.86
CA LEU A 134 -14.69 4.84 8.79
C LEU A 134 -15.29 3.59 8.16
N GLU A 135 -15.68 3.65 6.88
CA GLU A 135 -16.30 2.53 6.18
C GLU A 135 -15.30 1.71 5.38
N ARG A 136 -14.22 2.34 4.91
CA ARG A 136 -13.24 1.78 3.97
C ARG A 136 -11.83 1.82 4.57
N PRO A 137 -11.14 0.68 4.68
CA PRO A 137 -9.74 0.65 5.05
C PRO A 137 -8.90 1.42 4.02
N ILE A 138 -8.01 2.30 4.50
CA ILE A 138 -7.16 3.12 3.62
C ILE A 138 -5.75 2.52 3.56
N TYR A 139 -5.28 2.29 2.35
CA TYR A 139 -3.99 1.70 2.04
C TYR A 139 -3.21 2.55 1.04
N PHE A 140 -1.89 2.41 1.10
CA PHE A 140 -0.93 3.01 0.19
C PHE A 140 0.01 1.92 -0.35
N SER A 141 0.46 2.03 -1.60
CA SER A 141 1.44 1.10 -2.16
C SER A 141 2.80 1.16 -1.46
N SER A 142 3.09 2.24 -0.75
CA SER A 142 4.22 2.34 0.18
C SER A 142 3.95 3.39 1.25
N ALA A 143 4.77 3.42 2.32
CA ALA A 143 4.76 4.51 3.30
C ALA A 143 5.36 5.83 2.75
N GLY A 144 5.94 5.81 1.55
CA GLY A 144 6.38 7.00 0.83
C GLY A 144 5.28 7.60 -0.04
N GLY A 145 5.67 8.36 -1.07
CA GLY A 145 4.76 8.84 -2.10
C GLY A 145 3.58 9.63 -1.54
N MET A 146 2.35 9.24 -1.87
CA MET A 146 1.15 9.92 -1.38
C MET A 146 1.08 9.96 0.15
N MET A 147 1.35 8.85 0.84
CA MET A 147 1.25 8.80 2.31
C MET A 147 2.16 9.83 2.97
N SER A 148 3.38 9.95 2.45
CA SER A 148 4.38 10.87 2.98
C SER A 148 4.08 12.33 2.66
N ARG A 149 3.60 12.61 1.44
CA ARG A 149 3.16 13.96 1.07
C ARG A 149 2.00 14.47 1.93
N LEU A 150 1.15 13.55 2.41
CA LEU A 150 0.06 13.89 3.32
C LEU A 150 0.50 13.98 4.79
N GLY A 151 1.74 13.63 5.14
CA GLY A 151 2.25 13.63 6.52
C GLY A 151 1.65 12.54 7.41
N LEU A 152 1.24 11.41 6.82
CA LEU A 152 0.51 10.33 7.50
C LEU A 152 1.39 9.14 7.91
N GLU A 153 2.69 9.16 7.64
CA GLU A 153 3.59 8.00 7.78
C GLU A 153 3.62 7.42 9.19
N ARG A 154 3.46 8.27 10.22
CA ARG A 154 3.48 7.84 11.64
C ARG A 154 2.34 6.88 11.99
N TRP A 155 1.25 6.92 11.21
CA TRP A 155 0.10 6.02 11.33
C TRP A 155 0.15 4.86 10.34
N GLY A 156 1.20 4.77 9.53
CA GLY A 156 1.38 3.71 8.56
C GLY A 156 1.83 2.42 9.21
N VAL A 157 1.10 1.34 8.95
CA VAL A 157 1.46 -0.01 9.36
C VAL A 157 1.52 -0.90 8.12
N ARG A 158 2.69 -1.48 7.89
CA ARG A 158 2.96 -2.32 6.72
C ARG A 158 2.24 -3.67 6.88
N HIS A 159 1.42 -3.99 5.90
CA HIS A 159 0.68 -5.24 5.72
C HIS A 159 1.21 -5.89 4.43
N GLY A 160 2.27 -6.69 4.57
CA GLY A 160 3.01 -7.26 3.44
C GLY A 160 3.56 -6.20 2.47
N LEU A 161 3.05 -6.14 1.24
CA LEU A 161 3.52 -5.19 0.21
C LEU A 161 2.85 -3.81 0.26
N THR A 162 1.84 -3.62 1.10
CA THR A 162 1.10 -2.34 1.21
C THR A 162 1.22 -1.76 2.62
N THR A 163 0.98 -0.47 2.77
CA THR A 163 0.93 0.20 4.07
C THR A 163 -0.50 0.65 4.35
N LYS A 164 -1.09 0.16 5.44
CA LYS A 164 -2.40 0.60 5.93
C LYS A 164 -2.27 1.86 6.77
N LEU A 165 -3.20 2.78 6.63
CA LEU A 165 -3.40 3.89 7.56
C LEU A 165 -4.21 3.39 8.76
N GLU A 166 -3.55 3.24 9.90
CA GLU A 166 -4.22 2.89 11.15
C GLU A 166 -4.72 4.16 11.85
N LEU A 167 -6.05 4.32 11.88
CA LEU A 167 -6.71 5.42 12.59
C LEU A 167 -6.61 5.17 14.11
N ARG A 168 -5.51 5.60 14.72
CA ARG A 168 -5.22 5.39 16.14
C ARG A 168 -4.61 6.62 16.80
N ASN A 169 -4.72 6.67 18.12
CA ASN A 169 -3.94 7.59 18.92
C ASN A 169 -2.56 6.98 19.21
N LEU A 170 -1.51 7.63 18.71
CA LEU A 170 -0.13 7.14 18.86
C LEU A 170 0.40 7.17 20.30
N GLU A 171 -0.25 7.91 21.21
CA GLU A 171 0.17 8.04 22.60
C GLU A 171 -0.49 7.00 23.52
N THR A 172 -1.71 6.58 23.20
CA THR A 172 -2.56 5.78 24.10
C THR A 172 -2.89 4.39 23.58
N ASP A 173 -2.83 4.18 22.26
CA ASP A 173 -3.23 2.90 21.68
C ASP A 173 -2.00 2.01 21.60
N PRO A 174 -1.97 0.86 22.30
CA PRO A 174 -0.84 -0.04 22.25
C PRO A 174 -0.64 -0.56 20.83
N HIS A 175 0.61 -0.72 20.43
CA HIS A 175 1.01 -1.36 19.17
C HIS A 175 0.83 -2.88 19.25
N GLU A 176 -0.31 -3.36 19.74
CA GLU A 176 -0.56 -4.78 19.95
C GLU A 176 -0.54 -5.51 18.59
N GLY A 177 0.29 -6.56 18.49
CA GLY A 177 0.53 -7.29 17.24
C GLY A 177 1.38 -6.54 16.20
N MET A 178 1.84 -5.32 16.49
CA MET A 178 2.62 -4.50 15.56
C MET A 178 4.05 -4.32 16.06
N ILE A 179 5.01 -4.59 15.19
CA ILE A 179 6.43 -4.50 15.50
C ILE A 179 7.01 -3.29 14.80
N ARG A 180 7.76 -2.47 15.53
CA ARG A 180 8.57 -1.41 14.93
C ARG A 180 9.91 -2.01 14.53
N GLY A 181 10.20 -2.03 13.24
CA GLY A 181 11.49 -2.46 12.73
C GLY A 181 12.64 -1.58 13.26
N SER A 182 13.85 -2.08 13.14
CA SER A 182 15.05 -1.37 13.55
C SER A 182 15.35 -0.18 12.60
N PRO A 183 16.18 0.80 13.03
CA PRO A 183 16.63 1.89 12.17
C PRO A 183 17.29 1.43 10.86
N GLU A 184 18.04 0.34 10.90
CA GLU A 184 18.75 -0.24 9.74
C GLU A 184 17.78 -0.71 8.65
N TYR A 185 16.55 -1.08 9.02
CA TYR A 185 15.49 -1.51 8.11
C TYR A 185 14.37 -0.47 7.93
N GLY A 186 14.64 0.78 8.32
CA GLY A 186 13.79 1.95 8.04
C GLY A 186 12.79 2.30 9.14
N SER A 187 12.83 1.66 10.31
CA SER A 187 11.94 1.97 11.45
C SER A 187 10.43 1.91 11.14
N VAL A 188 10.05 1.08 10.17
CA VAL A 188 8.67 0.92 9.71
C VAL A 188 7.88 0.09 10.73
N TRP A 189 6.65 0.50 11.02
CA TRP A 189 5.70 -0.33 11.76
C TRP A 189 5.13 -1.41 10.85
N LEU A 190 5.04 -2.64 11.32
CA LEU A 190 4.56 -3.78 10.55
C LEU A 190 3.66 -4.66 11.42
N ASP A 191 2.54 -5.10 10.86
CA ASP A 191 1.71 -6.17 11.45
C ASP A 191 2.37 -7.51 11.08
N LEU A 192 3.03 -8.15 12.05
CA LEU A 192 3.90 -9.31 11.79
C LEU A 192 3.10 -10.53 11.38
N GLU A 193 2.07 -10.88 12.15
CA GLU A 193 1.22 -12.04 11.89
C GLU A 193 0.53 -11.94 10.52
N LYS A 194 -0.09 -10.79 10.23
CA LYS A 194 -0.76 -10.58 8.95
C LYS A 194 0.22 -10.58 7.79
N SER A 195 1.39 -9.97 7.97
CA SER A 195 2.39 -9.92 6.91
C SER A 195 3.02 -11.28 6.64
N LEU A 196 3.26 -12.10 7.67
CA LEU A 196 3.72 -13.49 7.51
C LEU A 196 2.65 -14.34 6.81
N LYS A 197 1.38 -14.24 7.21
CA LYS A 197 0.29 -14.95 6.54
C LYS A 197 0.18 -14.57 5.06
N LEU A 198 0.22 -13.27 4.75
CA LEU A 198 0.24 -12.80 3.35
C LEU A 198 1.45 -13.35 2.58
N TYR A 199 2.61 -13.37 3.23
CA TYR A 199 3.86 -13.81 2.63
C TYR A 199 3.88 -15.32 2.36
N ASP A 200 3.53 -16.14 3.34
CA ASP A 200 3.66 -17.60 3.27
C ASP A 200 2.47 -18.28 2.57
N GLU A 201 1.26 -17.71 2.66
CA GLU A 201 0.03 -18.38 2.19
C GLU A 201 -0.60 -17.74 0.95
N ILE A 202 -0.35 -16.46 0.70
CA ILE A 202 -1.13 -15.67 -0.28
C ILE A 202 -0.28 -15.20 -1.47
N TYR A 203 0.96 -14.77 -1.24
CA TYR A 203 1.80 -14.29 -2.33
C TYR A 203 2.38 -15.43 -3.16
N GLU A 204 2.21 -15.32 -4.48
CA GLU A 204 2.85 -16.22 -5.42
C GLU A 204 4.04 -15.55 -6.08
N TYR A 205 5.22 -16.14 -5.90
CA TYR A 205 6.47 -15.55 -6.38
C TYR A 205 6.82 -15.96 -7.81
N ARG A 206 6.21 -17.02 -8.37
CA ARG A 206 6.29 -17.45 -9.77
C ARG A 206 7.69 -17.33 -10.42
N GLY A 207 8.73 -17.76 -9.69
CA GLY A 207 10.12 -17.74 -10.15
C GLY A 207 10.91 -16.47 -9.81
N LEU A 208 10.40 -15.59 -8.94
CA LEU A 208 11.15 -14.43 -8.42
C LEU A 208 12.24 -14.80 -7.40
N ARG A 209 12.26 -16.03 -6.86
CA ARG A 209 13.30 -16.52 -5.93
C ARG A 209 14.31 -17.47 -6.57
N ASP A 210 13.92 -18.16 -7.64
CA ASP A 210 14.69 -19.30 -8.18
C ASP A 210 15.23 -19.02 -9.59
N ARG A 211 15.70 -17.78 -9.84
CA ARG A 211 16.20 -17.36 -11.15
C ARG A 211 17.59 -16.74 -11.06
N ALA A 212 18.56 -17.41 -11.66
CA ALA A 212 19.91 -16.88 -11.82
C ALA A 212 20.00 -15.68 -12.78
N ILE A 213 18.99 -15.49 -13.65
CA ILE A 213 18.97 -14.40 -14.63
C ILE A 213 17.57 -13.76 -14.67
N TRP A 214 17.53 -12.43 -14.56
CA TRP A 214 16.31 -11.66 -14.79
C TRP A 214 16.45 -10.89 -16.11
N ALA A 215 15.73 -11.37 -17.14
CA ALA A 215 15.90 -10.86 -18.50
C ALA A 215 15.38 -9.42 -18.68
N ASP A 216 14.41 -9.00 -17.86
CA ASP A 216 13.73 -7.72 -18.01
C ASP A 216 14.19 -6.71 -16.95
N ARG A 217 15.12 -5.84 -17.34
CA ARG A 217 15.63 -4.79 -16.46
C ARG A 217 14.58 -3.76 -16.06
N SER A 218 13.49 -3.62 -16.81
CA SER A 218 12.45 -2.64 -16.50
C SER A 218 11.56 -3.07 -15.34
N THR A 219 11.58 -4.36 -14.96
CA THR A 219 10.76 -4.93 -13.89
C THR A 219 11.56 -5.32 -12.65
N THR A 220 12.84 -4.96 -12.54
CA THR A 220 13.69 -5.29 -11.37
C THR A 220 13.20 -4.69 -10.05
N MET A 221 12.38 -3.64 -10.11
CA MET A 221 11.72 -3.10 -8.91
C MET A 221 10.73 -4.09 -8.30
N MET A 222 10.14 -5.01 -9.07
CA MET A 222 9.21 -6.02 -8.52
C MET A 222 9.92 -6.97 -7.53
N PRO A 223 10.98 -7.72 -7.90
CA PRO A 223 11.74 -8.52 -6.94
C PRO A 223 12.37 -7.68 -5.83
N TYR A 224 12.75 -6.42 -6.10
CA TYR A 224 13.27 -5.53 -5.07
C TYR A 224 12.26 -5.27 -3.95
N GLN A 225 10.96 -5.10 -4.25
CA GLN A 225 9.94 -4.94 -3.21
C GLN A 225 9.81 -6.18 -2.32
N TYR A 226 9.93 -7.37 -2.90
CA TYR A 226 9.91 -8.62 -2.15
C TYR A 226 11.18 -8.80 -1.30
N TYR A 227 12.35 -8.40 -1.81
CA TYR A 227 13.59 -8.34 -1.04
C TYR A 227 13.44 -7.47 0.22
N VAL A 228 12.96 -6.23 0.06
CA VAL A 228 12.77 -5.31 1.18
C VAL A 228 11.75 -5.87 2.18
N MET A 229 10.65 -6.47 1.69
CA MET A 229 9.66 -7.09 2.55
C MET A 229 10.23 -8.26 3.36
N ALA A 230 10.96 -9.18 2.72
CA ALA A 230 11.57 -10.32 3.38
C ALA A 230 12.59 -9.88 4.45
N LEU A 231 13.40 -8.87 4.16
CA LEU A 231 14.31 -8.27 5.15
C LEU A 231 13.56 -7.70 6.35
N GLN A 232 12.55 -6.86 6.11
CA GLN A 232 11.78 -6.24 7.19
C GLN A 232 11.01 -7.28 8.02
N LEU A 233 10.51 -8.34 7.39
CA LEU A 233 9.91 -9.47 8.11
C LEU A 233 10.94 -10.20 8.97
N SER A 234 12.16 -10.41 8.46
CA SER A 234 13.21 -11.07 9.25
C SER A 234 13.60 -10.25 10.49
N ASP A 235 13.67 -8.93 10.35
CA ASP A 235 13.96 -7.99 11.44
C ASP A 235 12.81 -7.97 12.46
N ALA A 236 11.58 -7.77 12.01
CA ALA A 236 10.40 -7.78 12.87
C ALA A 236 10.23 -9.12 13.60
N ALA A 237 10.44 -10.25 12.92
CA ALA A 237 10.40 -11.58 13.53
C ALA A 237 11.48 -11.77 14.60
N GLN A 238 12.69 -11.22 14.37
CA GLN A 238 13.76 -11.25 15.36
C GLN A 238 13.41 -10.41 16.59
N LEU A 239 12.90 -9.19 16.40
CA LEU A 239 12.51 -8.29 17.49
C LEU A 239 11.36 -8.84 18.33
N ASP A 240 10.42 -9.55 17.69
CA ASP A 240 9.29 -10.21 18.37
C ASP A 240 9.66 -11.58 18.99
N GLY A 241 10.93 -12.01 18.88
CA GLY A 241 11.41 -13.24 19.48
C GLY A 241 10.90 -14.53 18.82
N ARG A 242 10.57 -14.49 17.52
CA ARG A 242 10.23 -15.70 16.74
C ARG A 242 11.45 -16.61 16.59
N SER A 243 11.20 -17.86 16.16
CA SER A 243 12.24 -18.89 16.06
C SER A 243 13.41 -18.46 15.15
N PRO A 244 14.67 -18.79 15.50
CA PRO A 244 15.82 -18.52 14.65
C PRO A 244 15.70 -19.07 13.23
N ASP A 245 15.06 -20.24 13.06
CA ASP A 245 14.86 -20.87 11.75
C ASP A 245 13.97 -20.01 10.83
N LEU A 246 12.90 -19.41 11.37
CA LEU A 246 12.04 -18.48 10.62
C LEU A 246 12.83 -17.23 10.19
N VAL A 247 13.58 -16.63 11.13
CA VAL A 247 14.39 -15.44 10.85
C VAL A 247 15.42 -15.74 9.75
N GLN A 248 16.09 -16.89 9.82
CA GLN A 248 17.06 -17.29 8.83
C GLN A 248 16.42 -17.56 7.47
N ARG A 249 15.29 -18.27 7.42
CA ARG A 249 14.53 -18.50 6.18
C ARG A 249 14.17 -17.18 5.47
N LEU A 250 13.68 -16.18 6.22
CA LEU A 250 13.32 -14.88 5.65
C LEU A 250 14.54 -14.10 5.13
N ARG A 251 15.70 -14.24 5.78
CA ARG A 251 16.97 -13.68 5.28
C ARG A 251 17.43 -14.36 4.00
N ASP A 252 17.31 -15.69 3.93
CA ASP A 252 17.68 -16.46 2.75
C ASP A 252 16.75 -16.10 1.57
N ASP A 253 15.44 -15.99 1.82
CA ASP A 253 14.48 -15.47 0.83
C ASP A 253 14.85 -14.06 0.35
N ALA A 254 15.25 -13.17 1.27
CA ALA A 254 15.67 -11.82 0.92
C ALA A 254 16.86 -11.86 -0.04
N LEU A 255 17.89 -12.65 0.25
CA LEU A 255 19.06 -12.80 -0.62
C LEU A 255 18.66 -13.34 -2.01
N ALA A 256 17.76 -14.31 -2.06
CA ALA A 256 17.24 -14.85 -3.32
C ALA A 256 16.53 -13.78 -4.16
N PHE A 257 15.67 -12.96 -3.55
CA PHE A 257 15.05 -11.83 -4.24
C PHE A 257 16.04 -10.76 -4.66
N GLN A 258 17.07 -10.50 -3.85
CA GLN A 258 18.10 -9.52 -4.13
C GLN A 258 18.87 -9.88 -5.41
N GLU A 259 19.20 -11.16 -5.60
CA GLU A 259 19.89 -11.65 -6.80
C GLU A 259 19.10 -11.29 -8.06
N VAL A 260 17.80 -11.56 -8.07
CA VAL A 260 16.92 -11.23 -9.20
C VAL A 260 16.76 -9.71 -9.36
N ALA A 261 16.66 -8.97 -8.25
CA ALA A 261 16.52 -7.51 -8.24
C ALA A 261 17.71 -6.76 -8.84
N VAL A 262 18.93 -7.32 -8.78
CA VAL A 262 20.11 -6.75 -9.44
C VAL A 262 20.29 -7.22 -10.90
N GLY A 263 19.33 -7.97 -11.46
CA GLY A 263 19.34 -8.48 -12.82
C GLY A 263 19.85 -9.93 -12.96
N GLY A 264 20.13 -10.61 -11.85
CA GLY A 264 20.75 -11.95 -11.80
C GLY A 264 22.26 -11.94 -12.04
N GLN A 265 22.97 -12.98 -11.59
CA GLN A 265 24.38 -13.14 -11.87
C GLN A 265 24.61 -13.86 -13.20
N ARG A 266 25.37 -13.26 -14.13
CA ARG A 266 26.02 -14.04 -15.19
C ARG A 266 27.10 -14.90 -14.54
N VAL A 267 26.83 -16.17 -14.30
CA VAL A 267 27.92 -17.14 -14.14
C VAL A 267 28.60 -17.23 -15.50
N ALA A 268 29.70 -16.50 -15.67
CA ALA A 268 30.66 -16.83 -16.70
C ALA A 268 31.21 -18.21 -16.33
N SER A 269 30.61 -19.28 -16.87
CA SER A 269 31.27 -20.57 -16.90
C SER A 269 32.61 -20.32 -17.56
N ALA A 270 33.70 -20.49 -16.81
CA ALA A 270 35.04 -20.53 -17.35
C ALA A 270 35.01 -21.59 -18.45
N VAL A 271 34.98 -21.14 -19.70
CA VAL A 271 35.33 -21.99 -20.82
C VAL A 271 36.83 -22.18 -20.66
N ASP A 272 37.19 -23.31 -20.06
CA ASP A 272 38.55 -23.82 -20.11
C ASP A 272 38.84 -24.12 -21.58
N ILE A 273 39.46 -23.15 -22.26
CA ILE A 273 40.08 -23.38 -23.56
C ILE A 273 41.48 -23.88 -23.25
N SER A 274 41.57 -25.18 -22.96
CA SER A 274 42.83 -25.94 -22.98
C SER A 274 43.30 -26.14 -24.42
#